data_AF-A0A1H0R2E2-F1
#
_entry.id   AF-A0A1H0R2E2-F1
#
_cell.length_a   1.000
_cell.length_b   1.000
_cell.length_c   1.000
_cell.angle_alpha   90.00
_cell.angle_beta   90.00
_cell.angle_gamma   90.00
#
_symmetry.space_group_name_H-M   'P 1'
#
loop_
_entity.id
_entity.type
_entity.pdbx_description
1 polymer ?
#
loop_
_entity_poly.entity_id
_entity_poly.type
_entity_poly.pdbx_seq_one_letter_code
_entity_poly.pdbx_strand_id
1 'polypeptide(L)' 'MTMSNDDDNVSSNPIEQALAVIEKGHQLAGHFPSKAMMDRARRVLDGRLTAADAEAEMNRELACIVARERVSRKALKGV' A
#
# COMPACT_ATOMS: atom_id res chain seq x y z
N MET A 1 -35.93 20.19 14.97
CA MET A 1 -34.71 20.33 14.15
C MET A 1 -34.06 18.96 14.13
N THR A 2 -34.44 18.12 13.17
CA THR A 2 -33.85 16.79 13.01
C THR A 2 -32.50 16.98 12.33
N MET A 3 -31.42 16.69 13.06
CA MET A 3 -30.12 16.50 12.44
C MET A 3 -30.26 15.26 11.55
N SER A 4 -30.44 15.47 10.26
CA SER A 4 -30.27 14.43 9.24
C SER A 4 -28.80 14.03 9.30
N ASN A 5 -28.53 12.86 9.86
CA ASN A 5 -27.20 12.27 9.82
C ASN A 5 -26.96 11.82 8.38
N ASP A 6 -26.45 12.72 7.55
CA ASP A 6 -25.86 12.40 6.24
C ASP A 6 -24.51 11.65 6.41
N ASP A 7 -24.14 11.26 7.63
CA ASP A 7 -22.94 10.48 7.99
C ASP A 7 -23.06 8.98 7.64
N ASP A 8 -24.22 8.50 7.19
CA ASP A 8 -24.45 7.08 6.84
C ASP A 8 -23.83 6.66 5.49
N ASN A 9 -23.20 7.57 4.74
CA ASN A 9 -22.50 7.20 3.51
C ASN A 9 -21.03 6.81 3.75
N VAL A 10 -20.77 6.06 4.82
CA VAL A 10 -19.61 5.15 4.83
C VAL A 10 -19.89 4.18 3.70
N SER A 11 -19.16 4.35 2.59
CA SER A 11 -19.14 3.45 1.45
C SER A 11 -19.59 2.04 1.83
N SER A 12 -20.74 1.60 1.32
CA SER A 12 -21.29 0.27 1.56
C SER A 12 -20.42 -0.84 0.96
N ASN A 13 -19.26 -0.50 0.39
CA ASN A 13 -18.28 -1.42 -0.15
C ASN A 13 -17.31 -1.86 0.97
N PRO A 14 -17.36 -3.12 1.43
CA PRO A 14 -16.51 -3.62 2.50
C PRO A 14 -15.01 -3.46 2.21
N ILE A 15 -14.64 -3.50 0.93
CA ILE A 15 -13.24 -3.35 0.52
C ILE A 15 -12.80 -1.88 0.63
N GLU A 16 -13.66 -0.91 0.34
CA GLU A 16 -13.31 0.51 0.51
C GLU A 16 -13.20 0.87 1.99
N GLN A 17 -14.06 0.29 2.84
CA GLN A 17 -13.94 0.42 4.29
C GLN A 17 -12.62 -0.18 4.79
N ALA A 18 -12.27 -1.39 4.33
CA ALA A 18 -11.00 -2.03 4.68
C ALA A 18 -9.79 -1.21 4.22
N LEU A 19 -9.83 -0.64 3.01
CA LEU A 19 -8.76 0.25 2.51
C LEU A 19 -8.64 1.53 3.34
N ALA A 20 -9.76 2.14 3.74
CA ALA A 20 -9.76 3.32 4.60
C ALA A 20 -9.13 3.02 5.97
N VAL A 21 -9.44 1.85 6.55
CA VAL A 21 -8.84 1.39 7.82
C VAL A 21 -7.34 1.17 7.66
N ILE A 22 -6.90 0.50 6.59
CA ILE A 22 -5.48 0.28 6.30
C ILE A 22 -4.74 1.61 6.14
N GLU A 23 -5.28 2.51 5.32
CA GLU A 23 -4.66 3.82 5.09
C GLU A 23 -4.55 4.62 6.40
N LYS A 24 -5.64 4.65 7.18
CA LYS A 24 -5.63 5.37 8.45
C LYS A 24 -4.65 4.76 9.46
N GLY A 25 -4.56 3.43 9.51
CA GLY A 25 -3.59 2.72 10.34
C GLY A 25 -2.15 3.13 10.02
N HIS A 26 -1.79 3.23 8.74
CA HIS A 26 -0.48 3.74 8.33
C HIS A 26 -0.28 5.21 8.71
N GLN A 27 -1.25 6.08 8.46
CA GLN A 27 -1.15 7.50 8.82
C GLN A 27 -0.95 7.71 10.32
N LEU A 28 -1.65 6.93 11.16
CA LEU A 28 -1.50 6.98 12.62
C LEU A 28 -0.12 6.51 13.08
N ALA A 29 0.52 5.61 12.32
CA ALA A 29 1.91 5.20 12.52
C ALA A 29 2.94 6.17 11.92
N GLY A 30 2.50 7.31 11.34
CA GLY A 30 3.37 8.28 10.67
C GLY A 30 3.86 7.84 9.28
N HIS A 31 3.19 6.86 8.67
CA HIS A 31 3.47 6.36 7.34
C HIS A 31 2.43 6.84 6.31
N PHE A 32 2.90 7.14 5.10
CA PHE A 32 2.04 7.61 4.01
C PHE A 32 2.19 6.66 2.81
N PRO A 33 1.36 5.61 2.73
CA PRO A 33 1.47 4.60 1.69
C PRO A 33 1.22 5.23 0.32
N SER A 34 1.98 4.77 -0.67
CA SER A 34 1.78 5.21 -2.05
C SER A 34 0.49 4.63 -2.65
N LYS A 35 0.00 5.23 -3.73
CA LYS A 35 -1.14 4.69 -4.48
C LYS A 35 -0.92 3.24 -4.94
N ALA A 36 0.30 2.88 -5.32
CA ALA A 36 0.63 1.52 -5.75
C ALA A 36 0.55 0.51 -4.59
N MET A 37 0.93 0.91 -3.38
CA MET A 37 0.76 0.09 -2.17
C MET A 37 -0.72 -0.12 -1.85
N MET A 38 -1.53 0.93 -1.93
CA MET A 38 -2.97 0.84 -1.71
C MET A 38 -3.69 0.01 -2.77
N ASP A 39 -3.25 0.08 -4.03
CA ASP A 39 -3.75 -0.79 -5.11
C ASP A 39 -3.42 -2.27 -4.86
N ARG A 40 -2.20 -2.58 -4.38
CA ARG A 40 -1.84 -3.95 -4.00
C ARG A 40 -2.72 -4.47 -2.87
N ALA A 41 -2.96 -3.64 -1.85
CA ALA A 41 -3.89 -3.98 -0.76
C ALA A 41 -5.31 -4.25 -1.28
N ARG A 42 -5.80 -3.44 -2.24
CA ARG A 42 -7.10 -3.67 -2.90
C ARG A 42 -7.16 -5.04 -3.55
N ARG A 43 -6.15 -5.38 -4.35
CA ARG A 43 -6.06 -6.66 -5.08
C ARG A 43 -5.99 -7.87 -4.14
N VAL A 44 -5.41 -7.71 -2.95
CA VAL A 44 -5.44 -8.75 -1.91
C VAL A 44 -6.83 -8.90 -1.31
N LEU A 45 -7.47 -7.79 -0.94
CA LEU A 45 -8.80 -7.79 -0.32
C LEU A 45 -9.91 -8.29 -1.26
N ASP A 46 -9.79 -8.08 -2.57
CA ASP A 46 -10.75 -8.55 -3.57
C ASP A 46 -10.44 -9.94 -4.15
N GLY A 47 -9.37 -10.58 -3.68
CA GLY A 47 -8.97 -11.94 -4.04
C GLY A 47 -8.29 -12.08 -5.40
N ARG A 48 -8.02 -10.98 -6.13
CA ARG A 48 -7.25 -11.02 -7.39
C ARG A 48 -5.77 -11.30 -7.19
N LEU A 49 -5.27 -11.12 -5.97
CA LEU A 49 -3.89 -11.35 -5.58
C LEU A 49 -3.84 -12.09 -4.24
N THR A 50 -3.08 -13.18 -4.16
CA THR A 50 -2.86 -13.82 -2.86
C THR A 50 -1.89 -13.00 -2.01
N ALA A 51 -1.95 -13.14 -0.69
CA ALA A 51 -0.97 -12.50 0.19
C ALA A 51 0.47 -12.93 -0.13
N ALA A 52 0.68 -14.20 -0.48
CA ALA A 52 1.99 -14.73 -0.87
C ALA A 52 2.49 -14.11 -2.18
N ASP A 53 1.62 -13.93 -3.17
CA ASP A 53 2.00 -13.28 -4.44
C ASP A 53 2.29 -11.78 -4.25
N ALA A 54 1.54 -11.11 -3.38
CA ALA A 54 1.79 -9.72 -3.01
C ALA A 54 3.15 -9.54 -2.33
N GLU A 55 3.51 -10.47 -1.43
CA GLU A 55 4.83 -10.50 -0.80
C GLU A 55 5.94 -10.76 -1.83
N ALA A 56 5.73 -11.69 -2.76
CA ALA A 56 6.67 -11.96 -3.85
C ALA A 56 6.85 -10.76 -4.80
N GLU A 57 5.80 -9.98 -5.08
CA GLU A 57 5.89 -8.70 -5.82
C GLU A 57 6.76 -7.70 -5.05
N MET A 58 6.52 -7.53 -3.75
CA MET A 58 7.28 -6.61 -2.90
C MET A 58 8.76 -7.00 -2.78
N ASN A 59 9.04 -8.28 -2.59
CA ASN A 59 10.42 -8.79 -2.50
C ASN A 59 11.19 -8.58 -3.81
N ARG A 60 10.52 -8.75 -4.96
CA ARG A 60 11.12 -8.45 -6.28
C ARG A 60 11.44 -6.98 -6.45
N GLU A 61 10.53 -6.08 -6.07
CA GLU A 61 10.76 -4.64 -6.13
C GLU A 61 11.91 -4.21 -5.23
N LEU A 62 11.94 -4.71 -3.99
CA LEU A 62 13.02 -4.43 -3.05
C LEU A 62 14.38 -4.94 -3.58
N ALA A 63 14.42 -6.13 -4.17
CA ALA A 63 15.63 -6.67 -4.78
C ALA A 63 16.15 -5.79 -5.92
N CYS A 64 15.25 -5.23 -6.74
CA CYS A 64 15.60 -4.31 -7.82
C CYS A 64 16.23 -3.01 -7.27
N ILE A 65 15.64 -2.43 -6.23
CA ILE A 65 16.17 -1.24 -5.55
C ILE A 65 17.57 -1.53 -5.00
N VAL A 66 17.73 -2.64 -4.28
CA VAL A 66 19.03 -3.05 -3.70
C VAL A 66 20.08 -3.24 -4.80
N ALA A 67 19.73 -3.86 -5.92
CA ALA A 67 20.63 -4.04 -7.04
C ALA A 67 21.08 -2.70 -7.64
N ARG A 68 20.15 -1.76 -7.85
CA ARG A 68 20.45 -0.40 -8.33
C ARG A 68 21.42 0.32 -7.40
N GLU A 69 21.14 0.31 -6.10
CA GLU A 69 21.99 0.98 -5.10
C GLU A 69 23.40 0.40 -5.04
N ARG A 70 23.53 -0.93 -5.19
CA ARG A 70 24.85 -1.60 -5.26
C ARG A 70 25.66 -1.14 -6.47
N VAL A 71 25.03 -1.00 -7.63
CA VAL A 71 25.69 -0.49 -8.85
C VAL A 71 26.13 0.95 -8.66
N SER A 72 25.23 1.84 -8.19
CA SER A 72 25.54 3.25 -7.94
C SER A 72 26.69 3.42 -6.94
N ARG A 73 26.68 2.65 -5.83
CA ARG A 73 27.75 2.67 -4.84
C ARG A 73 29.08 2.18 -5.39
N LYS A 74 29.08 1.19 -6.28
CA LYS A 74 30.30 0.69 -6.95
C LYS A 74 30.91 1.74 -7.88
N ALA A 75 30.08 2.46 -8.64
CA ALA A 75 30.52 3.54 -9.53
C ALA A 75 31.17 4.70 -8.76
N LEU A 76 30.65 5.06 -7.59
CA LEU A 76 31.19 6.14 -6.75
C LEU A 76 32.53 5.80 -6.08
N LYS A 77 32.83 4.51 -5.87
CA LYS A 77 34.10 4.06 -5.25
C LYS A 77 35.19 3.72 -6.27
N GLY A 78 34.90 3.83 -7.57
CA GLY A 78 35.78 3.47 -8.68
C GLY A 78 36.52 4.65 -9.32
N VAL A 79 36.60 5.80 -8.64
CA VAL A 79 37.39 6.99 -9.02
C VAL A 79 38.47 7.21 -7.99
#